data_AF-B7J9C3-F1
#
_entry.id   AF-B7J9C3-F1
#
_cell.length_a   1.000
_cell.length_b   1.000
_cell.length_c   1.000
_cell.angle_alpha   90.00
_cell.angle_beta   90.00
_cell.angle_gamma   90.00
#
_symmetry.space_group_name_H-M   'P 1'
#
loop_
_entity.id
_entity.type
_entity.pdbx_description
1 polymer ?
#
loop_
_entity_poly.entity_id
_entity_poly.type
_entity_poly.pdbx_seq_one_letter_code
_entity_poly.pdbx_strand_id
1 'polypeptide(L)' 'MGMKYIRQQYGVPAKRGARVRFTPDGNLSMSCDGIIVGTRNGYLRVRMGEERRVRTYHPTWQIEYVS' A
#
# COMPACT_ATOMS: atom_id res chain seq x y z
N MET A 1 -10.08 12.68 3.30
CA MET A 1 -9.69 12.05 2.03
C MET A 1 -9.65 10.54 2.18
N GLY A 2 -10.15 9.79 1.20
CA GLY A 2 -10.27 8.32 1.26
C GLY A 2 -9.70 7.63 0.02
N MET A 3 -9.97 6.33 -0.15
CA MET A 3 -9.46 5.56 -1.30
C MET A 3 -9.89 6.12 -2.66
N LYS A 4 -11.11 6.67 -2.77
CA LYS A 4 -11.58 7.32 -4.01
C LYS A 4 -10.63 8.45 -4.44
N TYR A 5 -10.20 9.27 -3.48
CA TYR A 5 -9.24 10.34 -3.74
C TYR A 5 -7.89 9.79 -4.21
N ILE A 6 -7.35 8.76 -3.53
CA ILE A 6 -6.08 8.14 -3.93
C ILE A 6 -6.14 7.59 -5.36
N ARG A 7 -7.22 6.89 -5.72
CA ARG A 7 -7.41 6.36 -7.08
C ARG A 7 -7.45 7.47 -8.13
N GLN A 8 -8.16 8.56 -7.85
CA GLN A 8 -8.29 9.70 -8.76
C GLN A 8 -6.98 10.49 -8.88
N GLN A 9 -6.29 10.71 -7.77
CA GLN A 9 -5.08 11.52 -7.72
C GLN A 9 -3.87 10.81 -8.32
N TYR A 10 -3.71 9.51 -8.05
CA TYR A 10 -2.51 8.76 -8.42
C TYR A 10 -2.73 7.73 -9.53
N GLY A 11 -3.98 7.52 -9.99
CA GLY A 11 -4.28 6.55 -11.06
C GLY A 11 -4.07 5.08 -10.67
N VAL A 12 -3.99 4.77 -9.36
CA VAL A 12 -3.69 3.43 -8.84
C VAL A 12 -4.96 2.63 -8.50
N PRO A 13 -4.95 1.29 -8.55
CA PRO A 13 -6.11 0.44 -8.23
C PRO A 13 -6.30 0.23 -6.71
N ALA A 14 -6.11 1.27 -5.89
CA ALA A 14 -6.18 1.15 -4.44
C ALA A 14 -7.59 0.77 -3.94
N LYS A 15 -7.71 -0.38 -3.26
CA LYS A 15 -8.95 -0.91 -2.65
C LYS A 15 -8.71 -1.37 -1.21
N ARG A 16 -9.73 -1.32 -0.33
CA ARG A 16 -9.61 -1.86 1.04
C ARG A 16 -9.58 -3.38 0.92
N GLY A 17 -8.67 -4.02 1.63
CA GLY A 17 -8.44 -5.46 1.50
C GLY A 17 -7.58 -5.85 0.29
N ALA A 18 -7.11 -4.91 -0.54
CA ALA A 18 -6.17 -5.26 -1.61
C ALA A 18 -4.87 -5.80 -1.01
N ARG A 19 -4.30 -6.80 -1.67
CA ARG A 19 -2.91 -7.17 -1.48
C ARG A 19 -2.01 -6.17 -2.19
N VAL A 20 -0.92 -5.81 -1.52
CA VAL A 20 0.15 -5.01 -2.08
C VAL A 20 1.48 -5.66 -1.72
N ARG A 21 2.49 -5.44 -2.54
CA ARG A 21 3.87 -5.78 -2.23
C ARG A 21 4.68 -4.50 -2.15
N PHE A 22 5.40 -4.31 -1.05
CA PHE A 22 6.36 -3.23 -0.92
C PHE A 22 7.77 -3.79 -1.12
N THR A 23 8.56 -3.14 -1.97
CA THR A 23 9.96 -3.55 -2.24
C THR A 23 10.89 -2.37 -2.01
N PRO A 24 11.54 -2.27 -0.83
CA PRO A 24 12.39 -1.15 -0.49
C PRO A 24 13.59 -1.08 -1.43
N ASP A 25 13.74 0.03 -2.14
CA ASP A 25 14.86 0.33 -3.05
C ASP A 25 15.17 -0.79 -4.06
N GLY A 26 14.13 -1.53 -4.49
CA GLY A 26 14.27 -2.65 -5.42
C GLY A 26 14.87 -3.92 -4.80
N ASN A 27 15.15 -3.94 -3.50
CA ASN A 27 15.68 -5.10 -2.79
C ASN A 27 14.57 -6.15 -2.55
N LEU A 28 14.50 -7.14 -3.44
CA LEU A 28 13.51 -8.22 -3.38
C LEU A 28 13.61 -9.06 -2.10
N SER A 29 14.80 -9.23 -1.54
CA SER A 29 15.01 -9.97 -0.28
C SER A 29 14.38 -9.28 0.92
N MET A 30 14.11 -7.97 0.81
CA MET A 30 13.42 -7.17 1.82
C MET A 30 11.97 -6.86 1.41
N SER A 31 11.48 -7.44 0.31
CA SER A 31 10.09 -7.23 -0.11
C SER A 31 9.13 -7.85 0.90
N CYS A 32 7.99 -7.20 1.10
CA CYS A 32 7.00 -7.64 2.06
C CYS A 32 5.60 -7.45 1.49
N ASP A 33 4.80 -8.51 1.55
CA ASP A 33 3.39 -8.46 1.20
C ASP A 33 2.56 -7.85 2.33
N GLY A 34 1.48 -7.17 1.98
CA GLY A 34 0.60 -6.54 2.93
C GLY A 34 -0.82 -6.36 2.42
N ILE A 35 -1.70 -5.98 3.34
CA ILE A 35 -3.12 -5.70 3.05
C ILE A 35 -3.41 -4.23 3.32
N ILE A 36 -4.01 -3.55 2.34
CA ILE A 36 -4.49 -2.19 2.53
C ILE A 36 -5.67 -2.20 3.50
N VAL A 37 -5.50 -1.62 4.68
CA VAL A 37 -6.52 -1.54 5.73
C VAL A 37 -7.24 -0.19 5.78
N GLY A 38 -6.68 0.84 5.14
CA GLY A 38 -7.28 2.17 5.09
C GLY A 38 -6.39 3.20 4.40
N THR A 39 -6.66 4.48 4.66
CA THR A 39 -5.92 5.61 4.10
C THR A 39 -5.78 6.73 5.12
N ARG A 40 -4.69 7.51 5.06
CA ARG A 40 -4.51 8.71 5.90
C ARG A 40 -3.80 9.79 5.07
N ASN A 41 -4.38 10.99 4.98
CA ASN A 41 -3.77 12.15 4.32
C ASN A 41 -3.23 11.89 2.89
N GLY A 42 -3.94 11.09 2.07
CA GLY A 42 -3.49 10.73 0.72
C GLY A 42 -2.56 9.51 0.64
N TYR A 43 -2.15 8.95 1.77
CA TYR A 43 -1.31 7.76 1.86
C TYR A 43 -2.12 6.49 2.14
N LEU A 44 -1.58 5.34 1.75
CA LEU A 44 -2.11 4.03 2.10
C LEU A 44 -1.74 3.64 3.52
N ARG A 45 -2.67 3.03 4.24
CA ARG A 45 -2.41 2.34 5.50
C ARG A 45 -2.40 0.84 5.21
N VAL A 46 -1.26 0.21 5.43
CA VAL A 46 -1.03 -1.20 5.05
C VAL A 46 -0.57 -1.99 6.27
N ARG A 47 -1.18 -3.15 6.49
CA ARG A 47 -0.69 -4.14 7.45
C ARG A 47 0.27 -5.07 6.70
N MET A 48 1.54 -5.06 7.08
CA MET A 48 2.63 -5.73 6.36
C MET A 48 3.03 -7.02 7.08
N GLY A 49 3.19 -8.10 6.34
CA GLY A 49 3.61 -9.40 6.86
C GLY A 49 2.69 -9.92 7.97
N GLU A 50 3.26 -10.73 8.85
CA GLU A 50 2.58 -11.32 10.01
C GLU A 50 2.57 -10.37 11.22
N GLU A 51 3.46 -9.38 11.25
CA GLU A 51 3.43 -8.34 12.27
C GLU A 51 2.15 -7.52 12.12
N ARG A 52 1.33 -7.48 13.18
CA ARG A 52 0.03 -6.77 13.19
C ARG A 52 0.16 -5.23 13.08
N ARG A 53 1.34 -4.70 12.79
CA ARG A 53 1.64 -3.26 12.70
C ARG A 53 1.16 -2.68 11.38
N VAL A 54 0.42 -1.58 11.46
CA VAL A 54 -0.07 -0.83 10.30
C VAL A 54 0.88 0.33 10.03
N ARG A 55 1.52 0.30 8.87
CA ARG A 55 2.42 1.36 8.38
C ARG A 55 1.75 2.20 7.29
N THR A 56 2.35 3.34 6.99
CA THR A 56 1.85 4.31 6.01
C THR A 56 2.78 4.32 4.79
N TYR A 57 2.23 4.22 3.59
CA TYR A 57 2.99 4.14 2.34
C TYR A 57 2.45 5.11 1.29
N HIS A 58 3.35 5.66 0.49
CA HIS A 58 2.94 6.47 -0.67
C HIS A 58 2.32 5.55 -1.73
N PRO A 59 1.18 5.93 -2.36
CA PRO A 59 0.44 5.02 -3.23
C PRO A 59 1.20 4.54 -4.48
N THR A 60 2.26 5.23 -4.87
CA THR A 60 3.05 4.93 -6.08
C THR A 60 4.52 4.60 -5.79
N TRP A 61 4.99 4.75 -4.55
CA TRP A 61 6.41 4.58 -4.25
C TRP A 61 6.68 3.16 -3.80
N GLN A 62 7.38 2.40 -4.65
CA GLN A 62 7.86 1.05 -4.34
C GLN A 62 6.74 0.10 -3.88
N ILE A 63 5.49 0.37 -4.29
CA ILE A 63 4.32 -0.48 -4.06
C ILE A 63 3.84 -1.06 -5.38
N GLU A 64 3.60 -2.35 -5.36
CA GLU A 64 2.90 -3.09 -6.40
C GLU A 64 1.53 -3.51 -5.89
N TYR A 65 0.49 -3.36 -6.72
CA TYR A 65 -0.86 -3.78 -6.40
C TYR A 65 -1.11 -5.17 -6.98
N VAL A 66 -1.10 -6.18 -6.10
CA VAL A 66 -1.24 -7.59 -6.46
C VAL A 66 -2.73 -7.91 -6.41
N SER A 67 -3.45 -7.61 -7.50
CA SER A 67 -4.92 -7.64 -7.50
C SER A 67 -5.51 -9.05 -7.47
#